data_AF-A0A2Z7CTD1-F1
#
_entry.id   AF-A0A2Z7CTD1-F1
#
_cell.length_a   1.000
_cell.length_b   1.000
_cell.length_c   1.000
_cell.angle_alpha   90.00
_cell.angle_beta   90.00
_cell.angle_gamma   90.00
#
_symmetry.space_group_name_H-M   'P 1'
#
loop_
_entity.id
_entity.type
_entity.pdbx_description
1 polymer ?
#
loop_
_entity_poly.entity_id
_entity_poly.type
_entity_poly.pdbx_seq_one_letter_code
_entity_poly.pdbx_strand_id
1 'polypeptide(L)'
;MIMYLDSGSGEFVQTDGHESLYQPLFDEEFASPLPSHDITSEIPPSIRKQDRTEFEAKSSAFKNTDQEVLHKFSHNLENIASKLESIKDGGATCWDAIKEVPNLDNRTRYKVLDLRTTRSLKMDFLKMTIEERSGWIDYKLNE
;
A
#
# COMPACT_ATOMS: atom_id res chain seq x y z
N MET A 1 1.92 13.37 14.16
CA MET A 1 3.17 13.56 14.91
C MET A 1 4.10 12.43 14.54
N ILE A 2 5.16 12.73 13.80
CA ILE A 2 6.14 11.72 13.35
C ILE A 2 7.39 11.91 14.21
N MET A 3 7.84 10.83 14.84
CA MET A 3 9.11 10.80 15.57
C MET A 3 10.08 9.91 14.81
N TYR A 4 11.33 10.36 14.68
CA TYR A 4 12.41 9.55 14.13
C TYR A 4 13.56 9.46 15.13
N LEU A 5 14.33 8.39 15.01
CA LEU A 5 15.52 8.16 15.82
C LEU A 5 16.69 8.90 15.17
N ASP A 6 17.32 9.82 15.92
CA ASP A 6 18.53 10.49 15.47
C ASP A 6 19.74 9.54 15.64
N SER A 7 20.35 9.15 14.52
CA SER A 7 21.51 8.24 14.51
C SER A 7 22.77 8.80 15.17
N GLY A 8 22.81 10.10 15.48
CA GLY A 8 23.92 10.74 16.19
C GLY A 8 23.79 10.68 17.72
N SER A 9 22.58 10.87 18.25
CA SER A 9 22.32 10.96 19.70
C SER A 9 21.60 9.74 20.29
N GLY A 10 20.95 8.92 19.46
CA GLY A 10 20.15 7.78 19.90
C GLY A 10 18.83 8.15 20.57
N GLU A 11 18.41 9.43 20.51
CA GLU A 11 17.13 9.89 21.05
C GLU A 11 16.06 10.04 19.94
N PHE A 12 14.80 9.88 20.34
CA PHE A 12 13.65 10.10 19.46
C PHE A 12 13.28 11.57 19.45
N VAL A 13 13.34 12.20 18.27
CA VAL A 13 13.03 13.62 18.08
C VAL A 13 11.68 13.77 17.39
N GLN A 14 10.83 14.63 17.95
CA GLN A 14 9.54 15.01 17.39
C GLN A 14 9.72 16.16 16.40
N THR A 15 9.13 16.04 15.21
CA THR A 15 8.94 17.20 14.31
C THR A 15 7.52 17.73 14.41
N ASP A 16 7.42 18.99 14.84
CA ASP A 16 6.21 19.78 14.63
C ASP A 16 6.28 20.34 13.21
N GLY A 17 5.25 20.02 12.43
CA GLY A 17 5.23 20.27 10.99
C GLY A 17 5.34 21.75 10.63
N HIS A 18 6.32 22.07 9.79
CA HIS A 18 6.16 23.10 8.79
C HIS A 18 6.56 22.51 7.44
N GLU A 19 5.59 22.34 6.56
CA GLU A 19 5.81 21.92 5.18
C GLU A 19 6.59 22.98 4.39
N SER A 20 7.25 22.48 3.33
CA SER A 20 7.91 23.18 2.24
C SER A 20 9.40 23.40 2.42
N LEU A 21 10.21 22.60 1.70
CA LEU A 21 11.11 23.07 0.63
C LEU A 21 11.83 21.87 -0.01
N TYR A 22 11.19 21.25 -1.00
CA TYR A 22 11.91 20.54 -2.06
C TYR A 22 11.46 21.14 -3.40
N GLN A 23 12.29 22.02 -3.96
CA GLN A 23 12.23 22.41 -5.37
C GLN A 23 13.09 21.43 -6.19
N PRO A 24 12.59 20.88 -7.30
CA PRO A 24 13.43 20.38 -8.38
C PRO A 24 13.85 21.58 -9.25
N LEU A 25 15.15 21.69 -9.50
CA LEU A 25 15.75 22.54 -10.54
C LEU A 25 15.14 22.20 -11.91
N PHE A 26 14.39 23.14 -12.49
CA PHE A 26 14.29 23.36 -13.94
C PHE A 26 14.13 24.87 -14.13
N ASP A 27 15.21 25.49 -14.61
CA ASP A 27 15.19 26.88 -15.07
C ASP A 27 14.48 26.98 -16.42
N GLU A 28 14.06 28.21 -16.73
CA GLU A 28 13.77 28.77 -18.06
C GLU A 28 12.29 29.09 -18.35
N GLU A 29 11.95 30.36 -18.05
CA GLU A 29 11.34 31.35 -18.97
C GLU A 29 9.99 30.95 -19.62
N PHE A 30 8.86 31.63 -19.41
CA PHE A 30 8.54 32.98 -19.90
C PHE A 30 7.15 33.41 -19.36
N ALA A 31 7.05 34.61 -18.78
CA ALA A 31 5.91 35.54 -18.91
C ALA A 31 6.17 36.77 -18.03
N SER A 32 6.07 38.05 -18.39
CA SER A 32 5.87 38.86 -19.61
C SER A 32 6.18 40.32 -19.19
N PRO A 33 6.19 41.35 -20.07
CA PRO A 33 5.00 42.22 -20.06
C PRO A 33 4.57 42.85 -21.40
N LEU A 34 3.28 43.24 -21.41
CA LEU A 34 2.42 43.98 -22.36
C LEU A 34 3.03 44.79 -23.53
N PRO A 35 2.18 45.01 -24.56
CA PRO A 35 1.90 46.37 -25.02
C PRO A 35 0.40 46.72 -24.98
N SER A 36 0.14 47.93 -24.50
CA SER A 36 -1.11 48.68 -24.46
C SER A 36 -1.62 49.07 -25.84
N HIS A 37 -2.91 48.87 -26.14
CA HIS A 37 -3.63 49.67 -27.15
C HIS A 37 -5.09 49.91 -26.76
N ASP A 38 -5.48 51.17 -26.87
CA ASP A 38 -6.78 51.77 -26.59
C ASP A 38 -7.95 51.06 -27.28
N ILE A 39 -9.09 50.95 -26.58
CA ILE A 39 -10.34 50.49 -27.19
C ILE A 39 -11.40 51.58 -27.00
N THR A 40 -11.49 52.46 -28.01
CA THR A 40 -12.66 53.29 -28.28
C THR A 40 -13.84 52.44 -28.75
N SER A 41 -14.99 52.70 -28.13
CA SER A 41 -16.38 52.33 -28.43
C SER A 41 -16.76 52.00 -29.90
N GLU A 42 -17.40 50.85 -30.14
CA GLU A 42 -18.54 50.69 -31.07
C GLU A 42 -19.39 49.41 -30.77
N ILE A 43 -20.68 49.43 -31.16
CA ILE A 43 -21.86 48.65 -30.67
C ILE A 43 -22.11 47.32 -31.46
N PRO A 44 -22.90 46.32 -30.97
CA PRO A 44 -22.87 44.91 -31.40
C PRO A 44 -23.91 44.54 -32.49
N PRO A 45 -23.83 43.33 -33.11
CA PRO A 45 -25.08 42.58 -33.27
C PRO A 45 -25.00 41.02 -33.30
N SER A 46 -26.12 40.43 -32.83
CA SER A 46 -26.89 39.32 -33.44
C SER A 46 -26.59 37.84 -33.13
N ILE A 47 -27.45 37.32 -32.24
CA ILE A 47 -28.05 35.98 -32.10
C ILE A 47 -27.82 35.03 -33.30
N ARG A 48 -27.17 33.87 -33.08
CA ARG A 48 -27.43 32.64 -33.84
C ARG A 48 -27.37 31.39 -32.95
N LYS A 49 -28.40 30.57 -33.10
CA LYS A 49 -28.70 29.32 -32.38
C LYS A 49 -27.61 28.28 -32.66
N GLN A 50 -27.15 27.56 -31.63
CA GLN A 50 -26.19 26.46 -31.79
C GLN A 50 -26.93 25.21 -32.28
N ASP A 51 -26.56 24.75 -33.47
CA ASP A 51 -27.03 23.54 -34.10
C ASP A 51 -26.38 22.30 -33.45
N ARG A 52 -27.13 21.22 -33.27
CA ARG A 52 -26.70 20.02 -32.53
C ARG A 52 -26.27 18.97 -33.55
N THR A 53 -24.97 18.83 -33.79
CA THR A 53 -24.43 17.75 -34.61
C THR A 53 -24.29 16.46 -33.80
N GLU A 54 -24.82 15.39 -34.38
CA GLU A 54 -24.93 14.02 -33.91
C GLU A 54 -23.59 13.28 -34.05
N PHE A 55 -23.13 12.62 -32.97
CA PHE A 55 -21.91 11.82 -32.97
C PHE A 55 -22.23 10.37 -33.34
N GLU A 56 -21.80 9.95 -34.54
CA GLU A 56 -21.90 8.57 -35.01
C GLU A 56 -20.87 7.69 -34.30
N ALA A 57 -21.31 6.99 -33.25
CA ALA A 57 -20.47 6.07 -32.47
C ALA A 57 -20.27 4.74 -33.22
N LYS A 58 -19.14 4.59 -33.92
CA LYS A 58 -18.64 3.27 -34.36
C LYS A 58 -17.96 2.57 -33.18
N SER A 59 -18.74 1.77 -32.44
CA SER A 59 -18.26 0.94 -31.34
C SER A 59 -18.08 -0.52 -31.78
N SER A 60 -16.87 -0.90 -32.17
CA SER A 60 -16.52 -2.32 -32.30
C SER A 60 -15.00 -2.53 -32.22
N ALA A 61 -14.37 -2.21 -31.09
CA ALA A 61 -12.99 -2.63 -30.82
C ALA A 61 -12.63 -2.78 -29.34
N PHE A 62 -13.56 -2.52 -28.40
CA PHE A 62 -13.25 -2.34 -26.98
C PHE A 62 -13.87 -3.45 -26.10
N LYS A 63 -13.67 -4.74 -26.40
CA LYS A 63 -14.36 -5.81 -25.63
C LYS A 63 -13.59 -7.08 -25.29
N ASN A 64 -12.43 -7.38 -25.89
CA ASN A 64 -11.81 -8.70 -25.69
C ASN A 64 -10.63 -8.70 -24.71
N THR A 65 -9.76 -7.70 -24.76
CA THR A 65 -8.53 -7.68 -23.94
C THR A 65 -8.82 -7.41 -22.47
N ASP A 66 -9.75 -6.51 -22.17
CA ASP A 66 -10.10 -6.16 -20.80
C ASP A 66 -10.78 -7.32 -20.06
N GLN A 67 -11.57 -8.13 -20.76
CA GLN A 67 -12.26 -9.27 -20.16
C GLN A 67 -11.29 -10.41 -19.79
N GLU A 68 -10.27 -10.67 -20.60
CA GLU A 68 -9.23 -11.65 -20.27
C GLU A 68 -8.40 -11.18 -19.07
N VAL A 69 -8.04 -9.90 -19.03
CA VAL A 69 -7.29 -9.30 -17.91
C VAL A 69 -8.10 -9.38 -16.61
N LEU A 70 -9.39 -9.03 -16.66
CA LEU A 70 -10.29 -9.12 -15.51
C LEU A 70 -10.51 -10.58 -15.05
N HIS A 71 -10.63 -11.52 -15.99
CA HIS A 71 -10.75 -12.94 -15.66
C HIS A 71 -9.50 -13.48 -14.98
N LYS A 72 -8.30 -13.15 -15.51
CA LYS A 72 -7.02 -13.51 -14.87
C LYS A 72 -6.88 -12.89 -13.49
N PHE A 73 -7.29 -11.62 -13.34
CA PHE A 73 -7.27 -10.93 -12.06
C PHE A 73 -8.21 -11.60 -11.04
N SER A 74 -9.45 -11.89 -11.43
CA SER A 74 -10.43 -12.60 -10.58
C SER A 74 -9.90 -13.97 -10.15
N HIS A 75 -9.37 -14.74 -11.08
CA HIS A 75 -8.81 -16.05 -10.80
C HIS A 75 -7.62 -15.99 -9.82
N ASN A 76 -6.77 -14.98 -9.95
CA ASN A 76 -5.67 -14.76 -9.00
C ASN A 76 -6.17 -14.42 -7.60
N LEU A 77 -7.23 -13.59 -7.48
CA LEU A 77 -7.85 -13.29 -6.19
C LEU A 77 -8.43 -14.54 -5.53
N GLU A 78 -9.15 -15.37 -6.28
CA GLU A 78 -9.71 -16.64 -5.79
C GLU A 78 -8.61 -17.60 -5.32
N ASN A 79 -7.50 -17.68 -6.07
CA ASN A 79 -6.36 -18.52 -5.71
C ASN A 79 -5.66 -18.03 -4.43
N ILE A 80 -5.50 -16.71 -4.27
CA ILE A 80 -4.95 -16.11 -3.04
C ILE A 80 -5.89 -16.37 -1.86
N ALA A 81 -7.18 -16.13 -2.02
CA ALA A 81 -8.18 -16.37 -0.99
C ALA A 81 -8.21 -17.84 -0.56
N SER A 82 -8.19 -18.77 -1.52
CA SER A 82 -8.16 -20.22 -1.25
C SER A 82 -6.90 -20.63 -0.49
N LYS A 83 -5.74 -20.08 -0.84
CA LYS A 83 -4.49 -20.33 -0.11
C LYS A 83 -4.52 -19.76 1.30
N LEU A 84 -5.09 -18.56 1.50
CA LEU A 84 -5.25 -17.96 2.82
C LEU A 84 -6.18 -18.77 3.71
N GLU A 85 -7.32 -19.23 3.18
CA GLU A 85 -8.24 -20.09 3.95
C GLU A 85 -7.56 -21.42 4.29
N SER A 86 -6.76 -22.00 3.39
CA SER A 86 -6.03 -23.25 3.68
C SER A 86 -4.97 -23.10 4.79
N ILE A 87 -4.43 -21.90 5.00
CA ILE A 87 -3.50 -21.60 6.10
C ILE A 87 -4.28 -21.51 7.42
N LYS A 88 -5.48 -20.91 7.37
CA LYS A 88 -6.37 -20.73 8.52
C LYS A 88 -7.01 -22.04 8.99
N ASP A 89 -7.39 -22.91 8.06
CA ASP A 89 -8.10 -24.17 8.31
C ASP A 89 -7.17 -25.38 8.60
N GLY A 90 -5.85 -25.16 8.62
CA GLY A 90 -4.90 -26.18 9.08
C GLY A 90 -5.25 -26.61 10.51
N GLY A 91 -5.11 -27.88 10.86
CA GLY A 91 -5.36 -28.37 12.23
C GLY A 91 -4.41 -27.77 13.28
N ALA A 92 -4.50 -28.24 14.54
CA ALA A 92 -3.67 -27.78 15.64
C ALA A 92 -2.18 -27.74 15.24
N THR A 93 -1.54 -26.59 15.43
CA THR A 93 -0.11 -26.40 15.16
C THR A 93 0.71 -26.83 16.37
N CYS A 94 2.01 -26.92 16.19
CA CYS A 94 2.86 -27.20 17.34
C CYS A 94 3.10 -25.98 18.19
N TRP A 95 2.93 -24.78 17.65
CA TRP A 95 2.78 -23.59 18.48
C TRP A 95 1.60 -23.73 19.47
N ASP A 96 0.46 -24.26 19.02
CA ASP A 96 -0.69 -24.50 19.89
C ASP A 96 -0.34 -25.49 21.01
N ALA A 97 0.28 -26.62 20.66
CA ALA A 97 0.72 -27.62 21.64
C ALA A 97 1.78 -27.09 22.63
N ILE A 98 2.69 -26.21 22.20
CA ILE A 98 3.68 -25.57 23.07
C ILE A 98 3.01 -24.65 24.10
N LYS A 99 1.93 -23.96 23.71
CA LYS A 99 1.19 -23.05 24.60
C LYS A 99 0.36 -23.79 25.65
N GLU A 100 -0.10 -24.99 25.36
CA GLU A 100 -0.85 -25.82 26.30
C GLU A 100 -0.02 -26.27 27.51
N VAL A 101 1.32 -26.27 27.39
CA VAL A 101 2.18 -26.66 28.51
C VAL A 101 2.21 -25.54 29.57
N PRO A 102 1.78 -25.82 30.81
CA PRO A 102 1.70 -24.82 31.87
C PRO A 102 3.11 -24.40 32.35
N ASN A 103 3.21 -23.21 32.93
CA ASN A 103 4.42 -22.66 33.56
C ASN A 103 5.66 -22.49 32.65
N LEU A 104 5.47 -22.51 31.33
CA LEU A 104 6.51 -22.18 30.37
C LEU A 104 6.50 -20.69 30.05
N ASP A 105 7.63 -20.04 30.24
CA ASP A 105 7.83 -18.65 29.82
C ASP A 105 8.02 -18.55 28.30
N ASN A 106 7.72 -17.38 27.74
CA ASN A 106 7.75 -17.18 26.29
C ASN A 106 9.14 -17.43 25.69
N ARG A 107 10.23 -17.10 26.40
CA ARG A 107 11.59 -17.35 25.91
C ARG A 107 11.84 -18.83 25.70
N THR A 108 11.45 -19.67 26.66
CA THR A 108 11.59 -21.12 26.53
C THR A 108 10.67 -21.68 25.46
N ARG A 109 9.45 -21.15 25.29
CA ARG A 109 8.54 -21.53 24.20
C ARG A 109 9.15 -21.27 22.81
N TYR A 110 9.79 -20.11 22.62
CA TYR A 110 10.47 -19.78 21.37
C TYR A 110 11.68 -20.68 21.10
N LYS A 111 12.47 -21.02 22.13
CA LYS A 111 13.55 -22.01 21.99
C LYS A 111 13.04 -23.37 21.51
N VAL A 112 11.96 -23.86 22.10
CA VAL A 112 11.36 -25.14 21.71
C VAL A 112 10.85 -25.09 20.27
N LEU A 113 10.29 -23.95 19.87
CA LEU A 113 9.83 -23.72 18.50
C LEU A 113 10.99 -23.76 17.49
N ASP A 114 12.15 -23.19 17.83
CA ASP A 114 13.34 -23.16 16.95
C ASP A 114 13.99 -24.52 16.70
N LEU A 115 13.75 -25.50 17.57
CA LEU A 115 14.25 -26.88 17.38
C LEU A 115 13.58 -27.61 16.19
N ARG A 116 12.62 -26.97 15.50
CA ARG A 116 11.83 -27.57 14.43
C ARG A 116 12.36 -27.25 13.03
N THR A 117 11.90 -28.06 12.06
CA THR A 117 12.23 -27.84 10.65
C THR A 117 11.59 -26.56 10.10
N THR A 118 12.25 -25.94 9.12
CA THR A 118 11.85 -24.63 8.56
C THR A 118 10.46 -24.62 7.91
N ARG A 119 9.96 -25.76 7.40
CA ARG A 119 8.61 -25.85 6.83
C ARG A 119 7.53 -25.79 7.91
N SER A 120 7.73 -26.50 9.02
CA SER A 120 6.80 -26.49 10.15
C SER A 120 6.78 -25.12 10.82
N LEU A 121 7.96 -24.51 10.99
CA LEU A 121 8.12 -23.18 11.56
C LEU A 121 7.34 -22.10 10.80
N LYS A 122 7.30 -22.16 9.45
CA LYS A 122 6.51 -21.21 8.65
C LYS A 122 5.01 -21.30 8.95
N MET A 123 4.49 -22.52 9.09
CA MET A 123 3.08 -22.71 9.40
C MET A 123 2.76 -22.29 10.84
N ASP A 124 3.64 -22.64 11.79
CA ASP A 124 3.53 -22.20 13.18
C ASP A 124 3.53 -20.65 13.25
N PHE A 125 4.44 -19.98 12.54
CA PHE A 125 4.52 -18.51 12.49
C PHE A 125 3.28 -17.86 11.87
N LEU A 126 2.74 -18.42 10.79
CA LEU A 126 1.53 -17.90 10.15
C LEU A 126 0.30 -18.01 11.05
N LYS A 127 0.27 -18.97 11.98
CA LYS A 127 -0.83 -19.15 12.92
C LYS A 127 -0.70 -18.35 14.21
N MET A 128 0.49 -17.85 14.52
CA MET A 128 0.67 -16.93 15.64
C MET A 128 -0.14 -15.65 15.47
N THR A 129 -0.61 -15.14 16.59
CA THR A 129 -1.12 -13.78 16.75
C THR A 129 -0.02 -12.75 16.48
N ILE A 130 -0.39 -11.49 16.27
CA ILE A 130 0.57 -10.42 15.97
C ILE A 130 1.55 -10.23 17.14
N GLU A 131 1.05 -10.33 18.36
CA GLU A 131 1.81 -10.18 19.61
C GLU A 131 2.83 -11.31 19.77
N GLU A 132 2.41 -12.55 19.51
CA GLU A 132 3.29 -13.72 19.56
C GLU A 132 4.41 -13.63 18.51
N ARG A 133 4.09 -13.16 17.30
CA ARG A 133 5.09 -12.92 16.25
C ARG A 133 6.07 -11.83 16.65
N SER A 134 5.59 -10.72 17.22
CA SER A 134 6.45 -9.65 17.72
C SER A 134 7.43 -10.21 18.76
N GLY A 135 6.92 -10.94 19.77
CA GLY A 135 7.77 -11.52 20.80
C GLY A 135 8.78 -12.54 20.27
N TRP A 136 8.45 -13.30 19.23
CA TRP A 136 9.40 -14.22 18.60
C TRP A 136 10.48 -13.47 17.80
N ILE A 137 10.11 -12.39 17.10
CA ILE A 137 11.07 -11.53 16.40
C ILE A 137 12.03 -10.89 17.41
N ASP A 138 11.50 -10.34 18.50
CA ASP A 138 12.31 -9.77 19.57
C ASP A 138 13.24 -10.81 20.19
N TYR A 139 12.74 -12.03 20.41
CA TYR A 139 13.56 -13.15 20.85
C TYR A 139 14.70 -13.43 19.86
N LYS A 140 14.42 -13.46 18.55
CA LYS A 140 15.41 -13.71 17.51
C LYS A 140 16.45 -12.62 17.32
N LEU A 141 16.11 -11.38 17.60
CA LEU A 141 17.05 -10.25 17.52
C LEU A 141 17.94 -10.15 18.76
N ASN A 142 17.55 -10.77 19.87
CA ASN A 142 18.24 -10.74 21.16
C ASN A 142 18.87 -12.10 21.55
N GLU A 143 18.92 -13.05 20.63
CA GLU A 143 19.60 -14.36 20.77
C GLU A 143 21.07 -14.27 20.36
#